data_AF-A0A293MF35-F1
#
_entry.id   AF-A0A293MF35-F1
#
_cell.length_a   1.000
_cell.length_b   1.000
_cell.length_c   1.000
_cell.angle_alpha   90.00
_cell.angle_beta   90.00
_cell.angle_gamma   90.00
#
_symmetry.space_group_name_H-M   'P 1'
#
loop_
_entity.id
_entity.type
_entity.pdbx_description
1 polymer ?
#
loop_
_entity_poly.entity_id
_entity_poly.type
_entity_poly.pdbx_seq_one_letter_code
_entity_poly.pdbx_strand_id
1 'polypeptide(L)'
;MSHLYTKDELLCLCDCPGLVFPNFVSSKAEMIVNGILPIDRMTDHVAPINIVASLIPRHILECTYGIMLPPPHETEDPDRAPTSEELLNAYGYMRGYMTPSGVPDNPRSSRYILKDFESQTQNELPFSYMPRTVTCLKE
;
A
#
# COMPACT_ATOMS: atom_id res chain seq x y z
N MET A 1 -33.80 -1.86 1.59
CA MET A 1 -34.18 -3.17 1.02
C MET A 1 -34.42 -2.97 -0.46
N SER A 2 -33.39 -3.11 -1.28
CA SER A 2 -33.47 -3.05 -2.74
C SER A 2 -33.70 -4.46 -3.27
N HIS A 3 -34.95 -4.81 -3.56
CA HIS A 3 -35.30 -6.06 -4.23
C HIS A 3 -35.05 -5.91 -5.74
N LEU A 4 -34.05 -6.63 -6.26
CA LEU A 4 -33.87 -6.86 -7.68
C LEU A 4 -34.63 -8.13 -8.05
N TYR A 5 -35.71 -7.97 -8.82
CA TYR A 5 -36.50 -9.09 -9.36
C TYR A 5 -35.75 -9.74 -10.51
N THR A 6 -35.33 -10.99 -10.31
CA THR A 6 -34.91 -11.89 -11.41
C THR A 6 -36.16 -12.60 -11.94
N LYS A 7 -36.14 -13.03 -13.20
CA LYS A 7 -37.30 -13.53 -13.97
C LYS A 7 -37.88 -14.90 -13.51
N ASP A 8 -37.74 -15.22 -12.24
CA ASP A 8 -38.34 -16.36 -11.53
C ASP A 8 -38.93 -15.81 -10.22
N GLU A 9 -40.26 -15.82 -10.09
CA GLU A 9 -41.01 -15.13 -9.02
C GLU A 9 -40.79 -15.70 -7.58
N LEU A 10 -39.83 -16.62 -7.40
CA LEU A 10 -39.56 -17.31 -6.13
C LEU A 10 -38.17 -17.07 -5.55
N LEU A 11 -37.30 -16.29 -6.21
CA LEU A 11 -35.90 -16.11 -5.78
C LEU A 11 -35.63 -14.66 -5.37
N CYS A 12 -35.54 -14.42 -4.05
CA CYS A 12 -35.19 -13.12 -3.48
C CYS A 12 -33.69 -13.07 -3.17
N LEU A 13 -32.96 -12.18 -3.83
CA LEU A 13 -31.57 -11.87 -3.50
C LEU A 13 -31.54 -10.84 -2.36
N CYS A 14 -31.05 -11.25 -1.20
CA CYS A 14 -30.83 -10.38 -0.04
C CYS A 14 -29.35 -10.02 0.05
N ASP A 15 -28.99 -8.80 -0.32
CA ASP A 15 -27.65 -8.27 -0.03
C ASP A 15 -27.53 -7.99 1.47
N CYS A 16 -26.62 -8.69 2.15
CA CYS A 16 -26.24 -8.39 3.52
C CYS A 16 -25.09 -7.38 3.54
N PRO A 17 -25.07 -6.41 4.47
CA PRO A 17 -23.89 -5.57 4.67
C PRO A 17 -22.71 -6.46 5.07
N GLY A 18 -21.53 -6.22 4.49
CA GLY A 18 -20.32 -6.97 4.79
C GLY A 18 -20.00 -6.94 6.29
N LEU A 19 -20.08 -8.11 6.93
CA LEU A 19 -19.72 -8.29 8.33
C LEU A 19 -18.32 -8.91 8.39
N VAL A 20 -17.36 -8.19 8.97
CA VAL A 20 -16.02 -8.72 9.23
C VAL A 20 -15.95 -9.09 10.71
N PHE A 21 -15.76 -10.38 11.02
CA PHE A 21 -15.51 -10.83 12.39
C PHE A 21 -14.12 -10.35 12.85
N PRO A 22 -13.97 -9.88 14.10
CA PRO A 22 -12.66 -9.50 14.63
C PRO A 22 -11.74 -10.72 14.67
N ASN A 23 -10.70 -10.73 13.85
CA ASN A 23 -9.64 -11.74 13.94
C ASN A 23 -8.68 -11.34 15.07
N PHE A 24 -8.61 -12.14 16.14
CA PHE A 24 -7.75 -11.86 17.30
C PHE A 24 -6.25 -11.88 16.97
N VAL A 25 -5.87 -12.46 15.84
CA VAL A 25 -4.47 -12.62 15.42
C VAL A 25 -3.99 -11.47 14.54
N SER A 26 -4.89 -10.77 13.82
CA SER A 26 -4.49 -9.76 12.84
C SER A 26 -4.20 -8.42 13.50
N SER A 27 -3.03 -7.87 13.20
CA SER A 27 -2.69 -6.51 13.63
C SER A 27 -3.53 -5.48 12.88
N LYS A 28 -3.77 -4.31 13.50
CA LYS A 28 -4.45 -3.19 12.84
C LYS A 28 -3.77 -2.82 11.51
N ALA A 29 -2.45 -2.94 11.44
CA ALA A 29 -1.66 -2.65 10.26
C ALA A 29 -1.96 -3.63 9.11
N GLU A 30 -2.03 -4.93 9.39
CA GLU A 30 -2.43 -5.94 8.40
C GLU A 30 -3.85 -5.70 7.89
N MET A 31 -4.77 -5.32 8.77
CA MET A 31 -6.14 -5.01 8.37
C MET A 31 -6.21 -3.79 7.43
N ILE A 32 -5.32 -2.82 7.58
CA ILE A 32 -5.20 -1.68 6.65
C ILE A 32 -4.61 -2.13 5.32
N VAL A 33 -3.51 -2.90 5.35
CA VAL A 33 -2.84 -3.40 4.12
C VAL A 33 -3.77 -4.30 3.29
N ASN A 34 -4.64 -5.06 3.96
CA ASN A 34 -5.64 -5.93 3.31
C ASN A 34 -6.94 -5.20 2.90
N GLY A 35 -7.04 -3.88 3.09
CA GLY A 35 -8.23 -3.10 2.69
C GLY A 35 -9.47 -3.28 3.59
N ILE A 36 -9.32 -3.87 4.78
CA ILE A 36 -10.42 -4.06 5.74
C ILE A 36 -10.71 -2.77 6.50
N LEU A 37 -9.66 -2.05 6.90
CA LEU A 37 -9.78 -0.76 7.60
C LEU A 37 -9.51 0.41 6.66
N PRO A 38 -10.24 1.53 6.81
CA PRO A 38 -10.09 2.67 5.91
C PRO A 38 -8.73 3.35 6.07
N ILE A 39 -7.98 3.44 4.97
CA ILE A 39 -6.65 4.08 4.90
C ILE A 39 -6.73 5.59 5.23
N ASP A 40 -7.82 6.26 4.85
CA ASP A 40 -7.94 7.73 5.03
C ASP A 40 -7.88 8.17 6.49
N ARG A 41 -8.40 7.34 7.41
CA ARG A 41 -8.50 7.64 8.84
C ARG A 41 -7.38 7.02 9.68
N MET A 42 -6.33 6.48 9.05
CA MET A 42 -5.24 5.87 9.80
C MET A 42 -4.47 6.90 10.64
N THR A 43 -4.10 6.50 11.86
CA THR A 43 -3.29 7.30 12.79
C THR A 43 -1.82 6.88 12.71
N ASP A 44 -1.58 5.57 12.69
CA ASP A 44 -0.26 4.98 12.52
C ASP A 44 -0.09 4.52 11.07
N HIS A 45 0.87 5.12 10.39
CA HIS A 45 1.23 4.84 8.99
C HIS A 45 2.55 4.08 8.88
N VAL A 46 3.31 3.98 9.96
CA VAL A 46 4.64 3.37 9.97
C VAL A 46 4.51 1.85 9.88
N ALA A 47 3.67 1.25 10.71
CA ALA A 47 3.48 -0.19 10.72
C ALA A 47 2.92 -0.76 9.39
N PRO A 48 1.86 -0.18 8.78
CA PRO A 48 1.37 -0.64 7.47
C PRO A 48 2.42 -0.54 6.36
N ILE A 49 3.21 0.54 6.34
CA ILE A 49 4.24 0.74 5.31
C ILE A 49 5.41 -0.24 5.52
N ASN A 50 5.82 -0.52 6.76
CA ASN A 50 6.84 -1.54 7.01
C ASN A 50 6.40 -2.93 6.52
N ILE A 51 5.11 -3.27 6.63
CA ILE A 51 4.57 -4.52 6.07
C ILE A 51 4.66 -4.49 4.54
N VAL A 52 4.24 -3.40 3.88
CA VAL A 52 4.35 -3.29 2.41
C VAL A 52 5.82 -3.37 1.96
N ALA A 53 6.72 -2.71 2.66
CA ALA A 53 8.15 -2.71 2.37
C ALA A 53 8.81 -4.08 2.58
N SER A 54 8.30 -4.92 3.49
CA SER A 54 8.79 -6.29 3.67
C SER A 54 8.21 -7.26 2.64
N LEU A 55 7.04 -6.96 2.08
CA LEU A 55 6.41 -7.78 1.04
C LEU A 55 6.98 -7.51 -0.36
N ILE A 56 7.42 -6.29 -0.64
CA ILE A 56 7.90 -5.88 -1.96
C ILE A 56 9.43 -5.72 -1.94
N PRO A 57 10.15 -6.43 -2.82
CA PRO A 57 11.59 -6.25 -2.97
C PRO A 57 11.96 -4.80 -3.29
N ARG A 58 13.07 -4.34 -2.71
CA ARG A 58 13.58 -2.97 -2.86
C ARG A 58 13.65 -2.48 -4.31
N HIS A 59 14.24 -3.27 -5.20
CA HIS A 59 14.40 -2.91 -6.61
C HIS A 59 13.04 -2.67 -7.31
N ILE A 60 12.00 -3.40 -6.90
CA ILE A 60 10.64 -3.20 -7.44
C ILE A 60 10.09 -1.87 -6.96
N LEU A 61 10.25 -1.52 -5.69
CA LEU A 61 9.80 -0.22 -5.16
C LEU A 61 10.49 0.94 -5.88
N GLU A 62 11.80 0.85 -6.09
CA GLU A 62 12.59 1.86 -6.80
C GLU A 62 12.12 2.04 -8.25
N CYS A 63 11.95 0.94 -9.00
CA CYS A 63 11.47 1.02 -10.38
C CYS A 63 9.99 1.44 -10.48
N THR A 64 9.13 1.03 -9.53
CA THR A 64 7.68 1.31 -9.54
C THR A 64 7.41 2.78 -9.24
N TYR A 65 8.05 3.30 -8.19
CA TYR A 65 7.84 4.68 -7.77
C TYR A 65 8.83 5.65 -8.43
N GLY A 66 9.86 5.17 -9.13
CA GLY A 66 10.89 6.02 -9.73
C GLY A 66 11.77 6.72 -8.68
N ILE A 67 11.95 6.08 -7.52
CA ILE A 67 12.67 6.63 -6.37
C ILE A 67 14.01 5.91 -6.19
N MET A 68 14.97 6.61 -5.59
CA MET A 68 16.24 6.01 -5.15
C MET A 68 16.20 5.88 -3.63
N LEU A 69 16.18 4.65 -3.13
CA LEU A 69 16.21 4.42 -1.69
C LEU A 69 17.68 4.49 -1.21
N PRO A 70 17.95 4.94 0.03
CA PRO A 70 19.30 4.92 0.61
C PRO A 70 19.71 3.48 0.98
N PRO A 71 20.92 3.03 0.63
CA PRO A 71 21.35 1.67 0.94
C PRO A 71 21.40 1.45 2.47
N PRO A 72 21.19 0.21 2.95
CA PRO A 72 21.39 -0.13 4.36
C PRO A 72 22.78 0.27 4.84
N HIS A 73 22.91 0.56 6.14
CA HIS A 73 24.20 0.88 6.73
C HIS A 73 25.15 -0.33 6.64
N GLU A 74 26.46 -0.13 6.58
CA GLU A 74 27.46 -1.21 6.41
C GLU A 74 27.42 -2.28 7.53
N THR A 75 26.85 -1.93 8.68
CA THR A 75 26.67 -2.82 9.84
C THR A 75 25.36 -3.62 9.80
N GLU A 76 24.45 -3.28 8.88
CA GLU A 76 23.16 -3.92 8.71
C GLU A 76 23.20 -4.94 7.57
N ASP A 77 22.19 -5.80 7.51
CA ASP A 77 22.03 -6.76 6.43
C ASP A 77 21.82 -6.01 5.09
N PRO A 78 22.65 -6.25 4.05
CA PRO A 78 22.49 -5.65 2.74
C PRO A 78 21.13 -5.94 2.08
N ASP A 79 20.53 -7.09 2.40
CA ASP A 79 19.27 -7.55 1.80
C ASP A 79 18.04 -7.16 2.65
N ARG A 80 18.20 -6.31 3.67
CA ARG A 80 17.07 -5.88 4.49
C ARG A 80 16.04 -5.09 3.67
N ALA A 81 14.78 -5.25 4.04
CA ALA A 81 13.71 -4.41 3.55
C ALA A 81 13.98 -2.92 3.87
N PRO A 82 13.59 -1.99 2.99
CA PRO A 82 13.70 -0.56 3.29
C PRO A 82 12.79 -0.22 4.48
N THR A 83 13.23 0.72 5.31
CA THR A 83 12.36 1.21 6.39
C THR A 83 11.26 2.11 5.81
N SER A 84 10.16 2.21 6.55
CA SER A 84 9.09 3.16 6.20
C SER A 84 9.58 4.60 6.09
N GLU A 85 10.53 5.04 6.91
CA GLU A 85 11.09 6.39 6.80
C GLU A 85 11.87 6.57 5.49
N GLU A 86 12.74 5.62 5.14
CA GLU A 86 13.51 5.66 3.88
C GLU A 86 12.58 5.74 2.67
N LEU A 87 11.54 4.90 2.66
CA LEU A 87 10.56 4.84 1.59
C LEU A 87 9.71 6.10 1.49
N LEU A 88 9.14 6.56 2.61
CA LEU A 88 8.25 7.71 2.63
C LEU A 88 8.98 9.02 2.40
N ASN A 89 10.19 9.16 2.92
CA ASN A 89 11.02 10.34 2.66
C ASN A 89 11.37 10.38 1.17
N ALA A 90 11.90 9.31 0.59
CA ALA A 90 12.27 9.27 -0.83
C ALA A 90 11.06 9.58 -1.74
N TYR A 91 9.91 8.97 -1.47
CA TYR A 91 8.68 9.21 -2.22
C TYR A 91 8.14 10.64 -2.03
N GLY A 92 8.15 11.15 -0.80
CA GLY A 92 7.72 12.51 -0.45
C GLY A 92 8.58 13.58 -1.14
N TYR A 93 9.91 13.39 -1.16
CA TYR A 93 10.84 14.29 -1.87
C TYR A 93 10.57 14.29 -3.37
N MET A 94 10.46 13.12 -3.99
CA MET A 94 10.22 13.02 -5.43
C MET A 94 8.88 13.65 -5.85
N ARG A 95 7.81 13.43 -5.07
CA ARG A 95 6.48 13.98 -5.36
C ARG A 95 6.29 15.43 -4.92
N GLY A 96 7.19 15.98 -4.10
CA GLY A 96 7.05 17.31 -3.50
C GLY A 96 5.99 17.40 -2.42
N TYR A 97 5.68 16.28 -1.74
CA TYR A 97 4.76 16.28 -0.60
C TYR A 97 5.47 16.79 0.65
N MET A 98 5.46 18.11 0.81
CA MET A 98 6.12 18.80 1.92
C MET A 98 5.11 19.34 2.92
N THR A 99 5.48 19.28 4.18
CA THR A 99 4.84 20.05 5.25
C THR A 99 5.26 21.52 5.18
N PRO A 100 4.55 22.44 5.86
CA PRO A 100 4.95 23.85 5.93
C PRO A 100 6.36 24.08 6.49
N SER A 101 6.88 23.13 7.28
CA SER A 101 8.23 23.15 7.84
C SER A 101 9.32 22.74 6.84
N GLY A 102 8.96 22.36 5.61
CA GLY A 102 9.92 21.93 4.58
C GLY A 102 10.38 20.49 4.70
N VAL A 103 9.80 19.70 5.60
CA VAL A 103 10.05 18.24 5.72
C VAL A 103 8.99 17.46 4.95
N PRO A 104 9.31 16.27 4.40
CA PRO A 104 8.33 15.44 3.70
C PRO A 104 7.16 15.03 4.61
N ASP A 105 5.95 15.08 4.05
CA ASP A 105 4.72 14.68 4.72
C ASP A 105 4.52 13.17 4.60
N ASN A 106 5.05 12.44 5.59
CA ASN A 106 4.99 10.97 5.66
C ASN A 106 3.55 10.42 5.79
N PRO A 107 2.66 10.97 6.63
CA PRO A 107 1.25 10.56 6.69
C PRO A 107 0.51 10.74 5.36
N ARG A 108 0.80 11.80 4.59
CA ARG A 108 0.17 11.99 3.28
C ARG A 108 0.73 11.00 2.26
N SER A 109 2.05 10.87 2.20
CA SER A 109 2.76 9.98 1.27
C SER A 109 2.36 8.51 1.44
N SER A 110 2.25 8.06 2.69
CA SER A 110 1.87 6.69 3.03
C SER A 110 0.46 6.32 2.56
N ARG A 111 -0.52 7.24 2.65
CA ARG A 111 -1.88 6.98 2.14
C ARG A 111 -1.88 6.72 0.63
N TYR A 112 -1.05 7.41 -0.14
CA TYR A 112 -0.95 7.18 -1.59
C TYR A 112 -0.35 5.80 -1.89
N ILE A 113 0.74 5.45 -1.21
CA ILE A 113 1.40 4.13 -1.40
C ILE A 113 0.46 2.99 -0.99
N LEU A 114 -0.24 3.11 0.14
CA LEU A 114 -1.17 2.06 0.61
C LEU A 114 -2.38 1.90 -0.33
N LYS A 115 -2.94 3.00 -0.84
CA LYS A 115 -4.05 2.95 -1.80
C LYS A 115 -3.62 2.33 -3.13
N ASP A 116 -2.42 2.64 -3.57
CA ASP A 116 -1.83 2.05 -4.77
C ASP A 116 -1.60 0.54 -4.56
N PHE A 117 -1.02 0.15 -3.42
CA PHE A 117 -0.85 -1.26 -3.04
C PHE A 117 -2.17 -2.03 -3.06
N GLU A 118 -3.22 -1.53 -2.39
CA GLU A 118 -4.56 -2.15 -2.34
C GLU A 118 -5.17 -2.29 -3.74
N SER A 119 -5.05 -1.24 -4.57
CA SER A 119 -5.57 -1.26 -5.94
C SER A 119 -4.87 -2.31 -6.82
N GLN A 120 -3.58 -2.54 -6.58
CA GLN A 120 -2.80 -3.53 -7.32
C GLN A 120 -3.13 -4.96 -6.92
N THR A 121 -3.30 -5.24 -5.62
CA THR A 121 -3.72 -6.57 -5.15
C THR A 121 -5.12 -6.95 -5.64
N GLN A 122 -6.03 -5.99 -5.77
CA GLN A 122 -7.39 -6.24 -6.28
C GLN A 122 -7.46 -6.49 -7.79
N ASN A 123 -6.49 -6.00 -8.57
CA ASN A 123 -6.48 -6.12 -10.03
C ASN A 123 -5.81 -7.43 -10.55
N GLU A 124 -5.47 -8.38 -9.68
CA GLU A 124 -4.74 -9.62 -9.99
C GLU A 124 -3.40 -9.43 -10.75
N LEU A 125 -2.89 -8.20 -10.86
CA LEU A 125 -1.61 -7.91 -11.50
C LEU A 125 -0.52 -7.85 -10.43
N PRO A 126 0.43 -8.81 -10.41
CA PRO A 126 1.58 -8.71 -9.52
C PRO A 126 2.36 -7.43 -9.81
N PHE A 127 3.05 -6.85 -8.82
CA PHE A 127 3.97 -5.71 -9.02
C PHE A 127 4.99 -5.95 -10.16
N SER A 128 5.28 -7.22 -10.48
CA SER A 128 6.09 -7.65 -11.64
C SER A 128 5.49 -7.25 -13.02
N TYR A 129 4.17 -7.05 -13.10
CA TYR A 129 3.42 -6.80 -14.34
C TYR A 129 2.92 -5.35 -14.48
N MET A 130 3.29 -4.44 -13.57
CA MET A 130 3.02 -3.02 -13.72
C MET A 130 3.57 -2.50 -15.07
N PRO A 131 2.77 -1.76 -15.86
CA PRO A 131 3.19 -1.32 -17.18
C PRO A 131 4.47 -0.48 -17.08
N ARG A 132 5.45 -0.86 -17.92
CA ARG A 132 6.77 -0.26 -18.12
C ARG A 132 6.71 1.22 -18.53
N THR A 133 6.19 2.09 -17.69
CA THR A 133 6.29 3.56 -17.88
C THR A 133 7.58 4.14 -17.32
N VAL A 134 8.38 3.33 -16.61
CA VAL A 134 9.70 3.73 -16.13
C VAL A 134 10.70 2.67 -16.54
N THR A 135 11.49 2.98 -17.56
CA THR A 135 12.67 2.22 -17.95
C THR A 135 13.66 2.19 -16.77
N CYS A 136 13.63 1.12 -15.97
CA CYS A 136 14.80 0.73 -15.20
C CYS A 136 15.85 0.27 -16.22
N LEU A 137 16.65 1.22 -16.70
CA LEU A 137 17.81 1.00 -17.56
C LEU A 137 18.77 0.08 -16.79
N LYS A 138 18.79 -1.20 -17.17
CA LYS A 138 20.04 -1.96 -17.13
C LYS A 138 20.86 -1.45 -18.31
N GLU A 139 21.82 -0.58 -18.03
CA GLU A 139 23.11 -0.66 -18.73
C GLU A 139 23.99 -1.68 -18.00
#